data_AF-A0A830D6V1-F1
#
_entry.id   AF-A0A830D6V1-F1
#
_cell.length_a   1.000
_cell.length_b   1.000
_cell.length_c   1.000
_cell.angle_alpha   90.00
_cell.angle_beta   90.00
_cell.angle_gamma   90.00
#
_symmetry.space_group_name_H-M   'P 1'
#
loop_
_entity.id
_entity.type
_entity.pdbx_description
1 polymer ?
#
loop_
_entity_poly.entity_id
_entity_poly.type
_entity_poly.pdbx_seq_one_letter_code
_entity_poly.pdbx_strand_id
1 'polypeptide(L)'
;MPEPVVRSFGILKKCAAKVNMEYGLDPTIGKAVIQAGQEVADGKLNDQFSLIVWQTGSGTQTNMNANEVIANRAAEILSHKSGEKFVHPRSRKQIIVF
;
A
#
# COMPACT_ATOMS: atom_id res chain seq x y z
N MET A 1 3.19 -3.62 -14.57
CA MET A 1 4.54 -3.15 -14.16
C MET A 1 5.46 -4.36 -13.95
N PRO A 2 6.80 -4.27 -14.14
CA PRO A 2 7.70 -5.39 -13.83
C PRO A 2 7.57 -5.82 -12.37
N GLU A 3 7.49 -7.12 -12.10
CA GLU A 3 7.28 -7.64 -10.74
C GLU A 3 8.30 -7.13 -9.71
N PRO A 4 9.61 -7.01 -10.01
CA PRO A 4 10.56 -6.49 -9.03
C PRO A 4 10.21 -5.07 -8.56
N VAL A 5 9.64 -4.24 -9.44
CA VAL A 5 9.20 -2.88 -9.08
C VAL A 5 7.99 -2.94 -8.16
N VAL A 6 7.00 -3.78 -8.47
CA VAL A 6 5.81 -3.99 -7.62
C VAL A 6 6.20 -4.47 -6.23
N ARG A 7 7.07 -5.48 -6.15
CA ARG A 7 7.56 -6.02 -4.87
C ARG A 7 8.30 -4.96 -4.05
N SER A 8 9.09 -4.11 -4.72
CA SER A 8 9.80 -2.99 -4.08
C SER A 8 8.84 -1.98 -3.46
N PHE A 9 7.69 -1.69 -4.09
CA PHE A 9 6.64 -0.87 -3.48
C PHE A 9 6.06 -1.52 -2.22
N GLY A 10 5.85 -2.84 -2.21
CA GLY A 10 5.43 -3.57 -1.00
C GLY A 10 6.40 -3.38 0.17
N ILE A 11 7.71 -3.53 -0.10
CA ILE A 11 8.77 -3.32 0.90
C ILE A 11 8.79 -1.87 1.39
N LEU A 12 8.77 -0.90 0.47
CA LEU A 12 8.80 0.53 0.80
C LEU A 12 7.63 0.93 1.72
N LYS A 13 6.41 0.54 1.34
CA LYS A 13 5.19 0.91 2.08
C LYS A 13 5.12 0.21 3.44
N LYS A 14 5.60 -1.03 3.53
CA LYS A 14 5.78 -1.74 4.80
C LYS A 14 6.71 -0.98 5.75
N CYS A 15 7.89 -0.57 5.27
CA CYS A 15 8.85 0.18 6.08
C CYS A 15 8.28 1.54 6.50
N ALA A 16 7.62 2.26 5.58
CA ALA A 16 6.96 3.52 5.88
C ALA A 16 5.87 3.38 6.95
N ALA A 17 5.03 2.33 6.88
CA ALA A 17 4.02 2.05 7.89
C ALA A 17 4.65 1.77 9.26
N LYS A 18 5.77 1.03 9.30
CA LYS A 18 6.51 0.74 10.54
C LYS A 18 6.99 2.03 11.22
N VAL A 19 7.64 2.92 10.46
CA VAL A 19 8.12 4.20 10.98
C VAL A 19 6.96 5.09 11.40
N ASN A 20 5.89 5.17 10.59
CA ASN A 20 4.75 6.02 10.90
C ASN A 20 4.01 5.63 12.20
N MET A 21 4.05 4.36 12.63
CA MET A 21 3.53 3.95 13.95
C MET A 21 4.25 4.65 15.10
N GLU A 22 5.53 4.98 14.95
CA GLU A 22 6.30 5.73 15.95
C GLU A 22 5.91 7.23 15.98
N TYR A 23 5.31 7.74 14.90
CA TYR A 23 4.88 9.13 14.75
C TYR A 23 3.36 9.33 14.92
N GLY A 24 2.65 8.38 15.54
CA GLY A 24 1.25 8.55 15.94
C GLY A 24 0.21 7.95 14.99
N LEU A 25 0.63 7.09 14.07
CA LEU A 25 -0.29 6.22 13.35
C LEU A 25 -0.86 5.14 14.27
N ASP A 26 -2.15 4.86 14.13
CA ASP A 26 -2.82 3.76 14.85
C ASP A 26 -2.11 2.41 14.61
N PRO A 27 -1.65 1.71 15.67
CA PRO A 27 -0.93 0.46 15.54
C PRO A 27 -1.73 -0.68 14.89
N THR A 28 -3.06 -0.66 15.00
CA THR A 28 -3.93 -1.67 14.37
C THR A 28 -3.93 -1.48 12.85
N ILE A 29 -4.09 -0.24 12.39
CA ILE A 29 -3.99 0.12 10.98
C ILE A 29 -2.55 -0.13 10.47
N GLY A 30 -1.54 0.28 11.23
CA GLY A 30 -0.13 0.09 10.86
C GLY A 30 0.25 -1.38 10.68
N LYS A 31 -0.21 -2.27 11.57
CA LYS A 31 -0.01 -3.72 11.44
C LYS A 31 -0.71 -4.30 10.21
N ALA A 32 -1.95 -3.88 9.94
CA ALA A 32 -2.67 -4.32 8.75
C ALA A 32 -1.97 -3.90 7.45
N VAL A 33 -1.44 -2.67 7.38
CA VAL A 33 -0.67 -2.22 6.21
C VAL A 33 0.69 -2.92 6.11
N ILE A 34 1.37 -3.20 7.21
CA ILE A 34 2.61 -4.00 7.19
C ILE A 34 2.34 -5.39 6.60
N GLN A 35 1.24 -6.03 6.99
CA GLN A 35 0.85 -7.32 6.45
C GLN A 35 0.49 -7.23 4.96
N ALA A 36 -0.35 -6.27 4.56
CA ALA A 36 -0.69 -6.05 3.16
C ALA A 36 0.55 -5.74 2.29
N GLY A 37 1.47 -4.90 2.78
CA GLY A 37 2.73 -4.59 2.10
C GLY A 37 3.64 -5.81 1.98
N GLN A 38 3.65 -6.72 2.96
CA GLN A 38 4.34 -8.00 2.85
C GLN A 38 3.73 -8.89 1.77
N GLU A 39 2.41 -8.97 1.66
CA GLU A 39 1.74 -9.75 0.61
C GLU A 39 2.06 -9.23 -0.80
N VAL A 40 2.18 -7.90 -0.98
CA VAL A 40 2.68 -7.29 -2.23
C VAL A 40 4.15 -7.66 -2.48
N ALA A 41 5.00 -7.59 -1.44
CA ALA A 41 6.42 -7.95 -1.55
C ALA A 41 6.64 -9.44 -1.89
N ASP A 42 5.76 -10.31 -1.38
CA ASP A 42 5.74 -11.75 -1.70
C ASP A 42 5.23 -12.04 -3.12
N GLY A 43 4.63 -11.04 -3.79
CA GLY A 43 4.05 -11.17 -5.14
C GLY A 43 2.64 -11.76 -5.17
N LYS A 44 1.95 -11.88 -4.04
CA LYS A 44 0.59 -12.46 -3.95
C LYS A 44 -0.49 -11.60 -4.61
N LEU A 45 -0.19 -10.32 -4.83
CA LEU A 45 -1.13 -9.32 -5.35
C LEU A 45 -0.69 -8.74 -6.71
N ASN A 46 0.24 -9.41 -7.41
CA ASN A 46 0.78 -8.93 -8.69
C ASN A 46 -0.32 -8.63 -9.73
N ASP A 47 -1.41 -9.42 -9.75
CA ASP A 47 -2.52 -9.26 -10.68
C ASP A 47 -3.29 -7.95 -10.51
N GLN A 48 -3.15 -7.27 -9.36
CA GLN A 48 -3.79 -5.97 -9.13
C GLN A 48 -2.99 -4.78 -9.72
N PHE A 49 -1.81 -5.03 -10.30
CA PHE A 49 -0.91 -4.03 -10.86
C PHE A 49 -0.90 -4.05 -12.40
N SER A 50 -2.03 -3.65 -13.01
CA SER A 50 -2.25 -3.67 -14.46
C SER A 50 -1.62 -2.51 -15.25
N LEU A 51 -1.00 -1.54 -14.57
CA LEU A 51 -0.39 -0.37 -15.23
C LEU A 51 0.82 -0.75 -16.09
N ILE A 52 0.89 -0.13 -17.27
CA ILE A 52 2.00 -0.29 -18.21
C ILE A 52 3.19 0.62 -17.85
N VAL A 53 4.38 0.30 -18.37
CA VAL A 53 5.61 1.07 -18.13
C VAL A 53 5.50 2.51 -18.67
N TRP A 54 4.79 2.69 -19.79
CA TRP A 54 4.59 3.98 -20.45
C TRP A 54 3.55 4.85 -19.73
N GLN A 55 3.94 5.40 -18.59
CA GLN A 55 3.13 6.28 -17.75
C GLN A 55 3.84 7.63 -17.53
N THR A 56 3.39 8.43 -16.56
CA THR A 56 4.12 9.67 -16.20
C THR A 56 5.55 9.33 -15.75
N GLY A 57 6.53 10.14 -16.16
CA GLY A 57 7.95 9.89 -15.82
C GLY A 57 8.26 9.90 -14.32
N SER A 58 7.37 10.46 -13.50
CA SER A 58 7.45 10.43 -12.04
C SER A 58 7.02 9.10 -11.41
N GLY A 59 6.39 8.19 -12.16
CA GLY A 59 5.85 6.93 -11.63
C GLY A 59 4.65 7.11 -10.69
N THR A 60 4.02 8.29 -10.68
CA THR A 60 2.92 8.63 -9.75
C THR A 60 1.74 7.66 -9.85
N GLN A 61 1.42 7.17 -11.05
CA GLN A 61 0.31 6.23 -11.23
C GLN A 61 0.61 4.88 -10.57
N THR A 62 1.82 4.33 -10.75
CA THR A 62 2.23 3.08 -10.06
C THR A 62 2.23 3.24 -8.55
N ASN A 63 2.70 4.39 -8.06
CA ASN A 63 2.69 4.67 -6.63
C ASN A 63 1.27 4.75 -6.07
N MET A 64 0.34 5.42 -6.77
CA MET A 64 -1.06 5.48 -6.37
C MET A 64 -1.77 4.12 -6.47
N ASN A 65 -1.41 3.29 -7.45
CA ASN A 65 -1.95 1.94 -7.56
C ASN A 65 -1.48 1.05 -6.39
N ALA A 66 -0.20 1.11 -6.02
CA ALA A 66 0.32 0.42 -4.83
C ALA A 66 -0.42 0.87 -3.55
N ASN A 67 -0.64 2.19 -3.43
CA ASN A 67 -1.37 2.80 -2.33
C ASN A 67 -2.81 2.25 -2.20
N GLU A 68 -3.54 2.15 -3.31
CA GLU A 68 -4.91 1.63 -3.34
C GLU A 68 -4.98 0.13 -3.03
N VAL A 69 -4.12 -0.68 -3.67
CA VAL A 69 -4.04 -2.13 -3.43
C VAL A 69 -3.77 -2.43 -1.96
N ILE A 70 -2.79 -1.75 -1.37
CA ILE A 70 -2.42 -1.95 0.03
C ILE A 70 -3.53 -1.46 0.97
N ALA A 71 -4.17 -0.33 0.69
CA ALA A 71 -5.27 0.19 1.51
C ALA A 71 -6.47 -0.77 1.53
N ASN A 72 -6.88 -1.26 0.36
CA ASN A 72 -7.99 -2.20 0.24
C ASN A 72 -7.68 -3.51 0.95
N ARG A 73 -6.46 -4.03 0.76
CA ARG A 73 -6.05 -5.27 1.42
C ARG A 73 -5.96 -5.11 2.94
N ALA A 74 -5.47 -3.98 3.44
CA ALA A 74 -5.45 -3.68 4.86
C ALA A 74 -6.87 -3.57 5.45
N ALA A 75 -7.83 -3.00 4.71
CA ALA A 75 -9.23 -2.95 5.12
C ALA A 75 -9.84 -4.37 5.22
N GLU A 76 -9.55 -5.25 4.27
CA GLU A 76 -9.96 -6.66 4.31
C GLU A 76 -9.39 -7.41 5.52
N ILE A 77 -8.11 -7.20 5.84
CA ILE A 77 -7.46 -7.80 7.03
C ILE A 77 -8.17 -7.37 8.32
N LEU A 78 -8.63 -6.12 8.37
CA LEU A 78 -9.37 -5.56 9.51
C LEU A 78 -10.86 -5.95 9.51
N SER A 79 -11.30 -6.82 8.61
CA SER A 79 -12.71 -7.22 8.45
C SER A 79 -13.67 -6.06 8.18
N HIS A 80 -13.16 -4.94 7.65
CA HIS A 80 -13.97 -3.86 7.11
C HIS A 80 -14.28 -4.14 5.64
N LYS A 81 -15.42 -3.65 5.14
CA LYS A 81 -15.80 -3.88 3.73
C LYS A 81 -14.77 -3.21 2.82
N SER A 82 -14.23 -3.98 1.86
CA SER A 82 -13.37 -3.47 0.79
C SER A 82 -14.09 -2.31 0.09
N GLY A 83 -13.49 -1.10 0.09
CA GLY A 83 -14.09 0.13 -0.43
C GLY A 83 -14.64 1.12 0.62
N GLU A 84 -14.81 0.73 1.88
CA GLU A 84 -15.03 1.71 2.96
C GLU A 84 -13.69 2.41 3.28
N LYS A 85 -13.69 3.74 3.28
CA LYS A 85 -12.49 4.59 3.47
C LYS A 85 -11.96 4.55 4.93
N PHE A 86 -11.73 3.36 5.48
CA PHE A 86 -11.17 3.18 6.82
C PHE A 86 -9.64 3.40 6.82
N VAL A 87 -8.98 2.96 5.75
CA VAL A 87 -7.57 3.25 5.46
C VAL A 87 -7.54 4.17 4.25
N HIS A 88 -7.23 5.46 4.45
CA HIS A 88 -7.32 6.42 3.36
C HIS A 88 -6.07 6.38 2.46
N PRO A 89 -6.20 6.22 1.12
CA PRO A 89 -5.06 6.17 0.20
C PRO A 89 -4.24 7.46 0.10
N ARG A 90 -4.72 8.57 0.69
CA ARG A 90 -4.06 9.88 0.61
C ARG A 90 -4.43 10.79 1.79
N SER A 91 -4.00 10.45 3.00
CA SER A 91 -4.26 11.28 4.21
C SER A 91 -2.97 11.70 4.89
N ARG A 92 -2.88 12.98 5.31
CA ARG A 92 -1.72 13.56 6.03
C ARG A 92 -1.37 12.83 7.35
N LYS A 93 -2.27 12.00 7.88
CA LYS A 93 -2.10 11.27 9.15
C LYS A 93 -2.17 9.75 9.01
N GLN A 94 -2.33 9.20 7.80
CA GLN A 94 -2.42 7.74 7.59
C GLN A 94 -1.59 7.31 6.37
N ILE A 95 -0.48 6.62 6.66
CA ILE A 95 0.37 5.63 5.94
C ILE A 95 0.73 5.81 4.46
N ILE A 96 -0.12 6.42 3.64
CA ILE A 96 -0.11 6.20 2.19
C ILE A 96 0.23 7.51 1.46
N VAL A 97 1.21 8.27 1.98
CA VAL A 97 1.75 9.47 1.33
C VAL A 97 3.27 9.35 1.26
N PHE A 98 3.71 8.55 0.30
CA PHE A 98 4.88 8.81 -0.53
C PHE A 98 4.42 8.50 -1.94
#